data_AF-A0A1Y3RIU8-F1
#
_entry.id   AF-A0A1Y3RIU8-F1
#
_cell.length_a   1.000
_cell.length_b   1.000
_cell.length_c   1.000
_cell.angle_alpha   90.00
_cell.angle_beta   90.00
_cell.angle_gamma   90.00
#
_symmetry.space_group_name_H-M   'P 1'
#
loop_
_entity.id
_entity.type
_entity.pdbx_description
1 polymer ?
#
loop_
_entity_poly.entity_id
_entity_poly.type
_entity_poly.pdbx_seq_one_letter_code
_entity_poly.pdbx_strand_id
1 'polypeptide(L)'
;MERTGKNRLSQRELNGYRQWLAELEEEMADTPGLSQQLDGDLTLYFSPECPIGRQVYTSFSDEELLESLVETMEGRNGSPRPERLLCVYRWYLEKRFGSLHHACWRARGRSRQQAAERMWPADWPERVDTLPFLKRCASRGICLDEDARQTLGEYCAAVRRTGQPPCREELPGELDVLFRQVGCTWQTGLELLGIPALSKSVRRHMRRYWARNVSHA
;
A
#
# COMPACT_ATOMS: atom_id res chain seq x y z
N MET A 1 -23.87 3.47 43.38
CA MET A 1 -24.66 4.16 42.34
C MET A 1 -24.72 3.25 41.12
N GLU A 2 -25.94 2.88 40.75
CA GLU A 2 -26.29 1.99 39.66
C GLU A 2 -25.77 2.53 38.32
N ARG A 3 -25.08 1.69 37.53
CA ARG A 3 -24.85 1.92 36.09
C ARG A 3 -25.50 0.80 35.31
N THR A 4 -26.83 0.80 35.28
CA THR A 4 -27.63 0.07 34.30
C THR A 4 -27.62 0.82 32.96
N GLY A 5 -27.26 0.15 31.87
CA GLY A 5 -27.98 0.38 30.60
C GLY A 5 -27.22 0.67 29.29
N LYS A 6 -25.89 0.73 29.22
CA LYS A 6 -25.18 0.78 27.91
C LYS A 6 -23.91 -0.07 27.93
N ASN A 7 -24.06 -1.37 27.68
CA ASN A 7 -22.91 -2.26 27.45
C ASN A 7 -22.23 -2.01 26.10
N ARG A 8 -22.91 -1.34 25.15
CA ARG A 8 -22.41 -1.09 23.81
C ARG A 8 -22.43 0.40 23.48
N LEU A 9 -21.30 0.91 23.03
CA LEU A 9 -21.17 2.27 22.51
C LEU A 9 -21.96 2.42 21.21
N SER A 10 -22.67 3.53 21.06
CA SER A 10 -23.25 3.95 19.80
C SER A 10 -22.16 4.41 18.82
N GLN A 11 -22.49 4.51 17.52
CA GLN A 11 -21.55 5.01 16.52
C GLN A 11 -21.05 6.44 16.84
N ARG A 12 -21.92 7.29 17.37
CA ARG A 12 -21.56 8.65 17.78
C ARG A 12 -20.55 8.64 18.94
N GLU A 13 -20.74 7.77 19.92
CA GLU A 13 -19.81 7.61 21.04
C GLU A 13 -18.45 7.06 20.55
N LEU A 14 -18.46 6.05 19.68
CA LEU A 14 -17.23 5.53 19.05
C LEU A 14 -16.47 6.60 18.28
N ASN A 15 -17.18 7.39 17.46
CA ASN A 15 -16.56 8.50 16.73
C ASN A 15 -15.96 9.54 17.68
N GLY A 16 -16.59 9.80 18.83
CA GLY A 16 -16.04 10.66 19.86
C GLY A 16 -14.73 10.13 20.44
N TYR A 17 -14.64 8.84 20.75
CA TYR A 17 -13.38 8.23 21.21
C TYR A 17 -12.30 8.23 20.12
N ARG A 18 -12.65 8.01 18.85
CA ARG A 18 -11.71 8.08 17.73
C ARG A 18 -11.20 9.51 17.51
N GLN A 19 -12.08 10.50 17.65
CA GLN A 19 -11.70 11.91 17.62
C GLN A 19 -10.72 12.25 18.76
N TRP A 20 -10.98 11.74 19.97
CA TRP A 20 -10.09 11.94 21.10
C TRP A 20 -8.70 11.31 20.86
N LEU A 21 -8.62 10.14 20.20
CA LEU A 21 -7.32 9.59 19.80
C LEU A 21 -6.57 10.49 18.81
N ALA A 22 -7.28 11.10 17.86
CA ALA A 22 -6.66 12.05 16.93
C ALA A 22 -6.15 13.31 17.64
N GLU A 23 -6.91 13.84 18.60
CA GLU A 23 -6.48 14.96 19.45
C GLU A 23 -5.22 14.61 20.25
N LEU A 24 -5.16 13.40 20.84
CA LEU A 24 -3.97 12.91 21.54
C LEU A 24 -2.77 12.71 20.61
N GLU A 25 -2.98 12.35 19.34
CA GLU A 25 -1.91 12.28 18.33
C GLU A 25 -1.35 13.67 17.99
N GLU A 26 -2.21 14.68 17.88
CA GLU A 26 -1.79 16.07 17.68
C GLU A 26 -0.99 16.59 18.89
N GLU A 27 -1.47 16.33 20.12
CA GLU A 27 -0.80 16.71 21.37
C GLU A 27 0.57 16.02 21.57
N MET A 28 0.79 14.86 20.97
CA MET A 28 2.04 14.11 21.07
C MET A 28 3.24 14.88 20.49
N ALA A 29 3.03 15.81 19.56
CA ALA A 29 4.09 16.68 19.05
C ALA A 29 4.67 17.60 20.15
N ASP A 30 3.80 18.06 21.05
CA ASP A 30 4.13 19.03 22.11
C ASP A 30 4.28 18.39 23.50
N THR A 31 3.89 17.11 23.65
CA THR A 31 3.88 16.38 24.93
C THR A 31 4.82 15.17 24.90
N PRO A 32 6.06 15.31 25.38
CA PRO A 32 7.01 14.21 25.44
C PRO A 32 6.48 13.04 26.29
N GLY A 33 6.46 11.83 25.71
CA GLY A 33 6.12 10.60 26.43
C GLY A 33 4.81 9.92 26.01
N LEU A 34 3.90 10.62 25.31
CA LEU A 34 2.63 10.02 24.85
C LEU A 34 2.80 8.84 23.88
N SER A 35 3.91 8.81 23.12
CA SER A 35 4.28 7.66 22.28
C SER A 35 4.67 6.40 23.06
N GLN A 36 5.04 6.57 24.34
CA GLN A 36 5.47 5.49 25.22
C GLN A 36 4.32 4.99 26.08
N GLN A 37 3.53 5.89 26.67
CA GLN A 37 2.50 5.54 27.63
C GLN A 37 1.39 6.60 27.71
N LEU A 38 0.17 6.15 28.02
CA LEU A 38 -0.95 7.01 28.42
C LEU A 38 -1.03 7.13 29.95
N ASP A 39 -1.58 8.25 30.42
CA ASP A 39 -2.00 8.40 31.81
C ASP A 39 -2.95 7.28 32.25
N GLY A 40 -2.91 6.94 33.54
CA GLY A 40 -3.65 5.81 34.10
C GLY A 40 -5.15 5.87 33.85
N ASP A 41 -5.74 7.06 33.95
CA ASP A 41 -7.18 7.26 33.71
C ASP A 41 -7.54 7.10 32.23
N LEU A 42 -6.67 7.54 31.32
CA LEU A 42 -6.86 7.40 29.86
C LEU A 42 -6.77 5.94 29.41
N THR A 43 -5.93 5.15 30.09
CA THR A 43 -5.76 3.72 29.80
C THR A 43 -7.08 2.96 29.91
N LEU A 44 -7.99 3.35 30.81
CA LEU A 44 -9.30 2.70 30.97
C LEU A 44 -10.23 2.87 29.76
N TYR A 45 -10.03 3.94 28.98
CA TYR A 45 -10.84 4.24 27.80
C TYR A 45 -10.31 3.62 26.51
N PHE A 46 -8.99 3.39 26.43
CA PHE A 46 -8.34 2.96 25.19
C PHE A 46 -7.63 1.61 25.26
N SER A 47 -7.38 1.05 26.46
CA SER A 47 -6.83 -0.29 26.56
C SER A 47 -7.80 -1.31 25.95
N PRO A 48 -7.34 -2.16 25.01
CA PRO A 48 -8.21 -3.16 24.40
C PRO A 48 -8.57 -4.31 25.37
N GLU A 49 -8.04 -4.30 26.60
CA GLU A 49 -8.45 -5.21 27.66
C GLU A 49 -9.68 -4.70 28.44
N CYS A 50 -9.92 -3.39 28.43
CA CYS A 50 -11.06 -2.78 29.11
C CYS A 50 -12.34 -2.82 28.24
N PRO A 51 -13.55 -2.81 28.84
CA PRO A 51 -14.80 -2.92 28.06
C PRO A 51 -15.02 -1.79 27.04
N ILE A 52 -14.65 -0.56 27.38
CA ILE A 52 -14.75 0.61 26.46
C ILE A 52 -13.66 0.53 25.41
N GLY A 53 -12.40 0.41 25.82
CA GLY A 53 -11.26 0.37 24.90
C GLY A 53 -11.30 -0.81 23.94
N ARG A 54 -11.85 -1.96 24.35
CA ARG A 54 -12.13 -3.07 23.43
C ARG A 54 -13.07 -2.66 22.29
N GLN A 55 -14.13 -1.91 22.59
CA GLN A 55 -15.09 -1.47 21.57
C GLN A 55 -14.46 -0.44 20.63
N VAL A 56 -13.70 0.51 21.17
CA VAL A 56 -12.93 1.49 20.38
C VAL A 56 -11.95 0.77 19.46
N TYR A 57 -11.12 -0.13 20.00
CA TYR A 57 -10.21 -0.99 19.24
C TYR A 57 -10.92 -1.75 18.10
N THR A 58 -12.05 -2.39 18.38
CA THR A 58 -12.78 -3.18 17.37
C THR A 58 -13.41 -2.32 16.28
N SER A 59 -13.57 -1.02 16.52
CA SER A 59 -14.12 -0.10 15.52
C SER A 59 -13.13 0.26 14.41
N PHE A 60 -11.84 -0.07 14.58
CA PHE A 60 -10.83 0.07 13.53
C PHE A 60 -10.72 -1.22 12.69
N SER A 61 -10.70 -1.02 11.38
CA SER A 61 -10.29 -2.01 10.39
C SER A 61 -8.79 -2.29 10.45
N ASP A 62 -8.36 -3.40 9.85
CA ASP A 62 -6.95 -3.73 9.71
C ASP A 62 -6.23 -2.67 8.86
N GLU A 63 -6.88 -2.17 7.82
CA GLU A 63 -6.37 -1.14 6.92
C GLU A 63 -6.11 0.18 7.65
N GLU A 64 -7.09 0.69 8.42
CA GLU A 64 -6.93 1.94 9.18
C GLU A 64 -5.77 1.86 10.17
N LEU A 65 -5.62 0.76 10.90
CA LEU A 65 -4.50 0.58 11.84
C LEU A 65 -3.15 0.53 11.11
N LEU A 66 -3.09 -0.17 9.98
CA LEU A 66 -1.86 -0.26 9.18
C LEU A 66 -1.53 1.08 8.51
N GLU A 67 -2.52 1.92 8.18
CA GLU A 67 -2.32 3.23 7.56
C GLU A 67 -1.56 4.19 8.48
N SER A 68 -1.92 4.28 9.76
CA SER A 68 -1.14 5.05 10.75
C SER A 68 0.32 4.61 10.78
N LEU A 69 0.59 3.30 10.73
CA LEU A 69 1.96 2.77 10.70
C LEU A 69 2.68 3.05 9.37
N VAL A 70 1.96 3.07 8.24
CA VAL A 70 2.52 3.43 6.93
C VAL A 70 2.90 4.91 6.88
N GLU A 71 2.13 5.80 7.50
CA GLU A 71 2.40 7.25 7.55
C GLU A 71 3.71 7.57 8.28
N THR A 72 4.15 6.70 9.20
CA THR A 72 5.45 6.84 9.87
C THR A 72 6.67 6.55 8.96
N MET A 73 6.45 5.96 7.78
CA MET A 73 7.50 5.57 6.85
C MET A 73 8.00 6.79 6.06
N GLU A 74 9.31 6.94 5.98
CA GLU A 74 9.94 7.97 5.14
C GLU A 74 10.32 7.41 3.76
N GLY A 75 9.73 7.96 2.70
CA GLY A 75 10.01 7.58 1.32
C GLY A 75 9.50 6.20 0.91
N ARG A 76 9.70 5.85 -0.38
CA ARG A 76 9.08 4.67 -1.02
C ARG A 76 9.50 3.32 -0.42
N ASN A 77 10.67 3.26 0.22
CA ASN A 77 11.24 2.06 0.83
C ASN A 77 11.55 2.24 2.33
N GLY A 78 10.92 3.23 2.98
CA GLY A 78 11.10 3.47 4.40
C GLY A 78 10.77 2.25 5.25
N SER A 79 11.38 2.17 6.43
CA SER A 79 10.92 1.22 7.45
C SER A 79 9.83 1.89 8.29
N PRO A 80 8.75 1.19 8.63
CA PRO A 80 7.80 1.72 9.60
C PRO A 80 8.48 1.99 10.93
N ARG A 81 8.10 3.10 11.57
CA ARG A 81 8.67 3.62 12.81
C ARG A 81 7.57 3.61 13.88
N PRO A 82 7.22 2.44 14.46
CA PRO A 82 6.13 2.33 15.42
C PRO A 82 6.34 3.19 16.68
N GLU A 83 7.58 3.55 17.01
CA GLU A 83 7.93 4.49 18.08
C GLU A 83 7.41 5.92 17.85
N ARG A 84 7.04 6.27 16.62
CA ARG A 84 6.40 7.55 16.27
C ARG A 84 4.88 7.53 16.42
N LEU A 85 4.28 6.39 16.76
CA LEU A 85 2.85 6.30 16.98
C LEU A 85 2.51 6.62 18.44
N LEU A 86 1.30 7.15 18.66
CA LEU A 86 0.67 7.14 19.97
C LEU A 86 0.65 5.70 20.50
N CYS A 87 0.96 5.51 21.79
CA CYS A 87 1.12 4.17 22.37
C CYS A 87 -0.12 3.27 22.22
N VAL A 88 -1.32 3.86 22.15
CA VAL A 88 -2.58 3.15 21.90
C VAL A 88 -2.57 2.38 20.58
N TYR A 89 -2.13 2.99 19.48
CA TYR A 89 -2.08 2.29 18.20
C TYR A 89 -1.07 1.15 18.23
N ARG A 90 0.03 1.28 18.99
CA ARG A 90 0.96 0.16 19.19
C ARG A 90 0.27 -1.01 19.88
N TRP A 91 -0.51 -0.77 20.94
CA TRP A 91 -1.30 -1.81 21.60
C TRP A 91 -2.28 -2.49 20.63
N TYR A 92 -2.96 -1.69 19.81
CA TYR A 92 -3.92 -2.20 18.83
C TYR A 92 -3.24 -3.05 17.76
N LEU A 93 -2.10 -2.59 17.25
CA LEU A 93 -1.30 -3.31 16.25
C LEU A 93 -0.75 -4.63 16.82
N GLU A 94 -0.23 -4.62 18.05
CA GLU A 94 0.24 -5.84 18.72
C GLU A 94 -0.90 -6.83 18.92
N LYS A 95 -2.06 -6.36 19.39
CA LYS A 95 -3.22 -7.23 19.60
C LYS A 95 -3.79 -7.79 18.30
N ARG A 96 -3.85 -6.99 17.23
CA ARG A 96 -4.43 -7.38 15.93
C ARG A 96 -3.50 -8.29 15.13
N PHE A 97 -2.20 -8.02 15.14
CA PHE A 97 -1.22 -8.70 14.29
C PHE A 97 -0.26 -9.63 15.06
N GLY A 98 -0.47 -9.79 16.36
CA GLY A 98 0.31 -10.65 17.27
C GLY A 98 1.66 -10.07 17.70
N SER A 99 2.25 -9.15 16.93
CA SER A 99 3.45 -8.40 17.29
C SER A 99 3.61 -7.14 16.44
N LEU A 100 4.32 -6.13 16.96
CA LEU A 100 4.72 -4.96 16.16
C LEU A 100 5.57 -5.35 14.95
N HIS A 101 6.43 -6.37 15.08
CA HIS A 101 7.22 -6.84 13.95
C HIS A 101 6.34 -7.32 12.79
N HIS A 102 5.31 -8.13 13.09
CA HIS A 102 4.38 -8.59 12.07
C HIS A 102 3.54 -7.43 11.50
N ALA A 103 3.11 -6.49 12.35
CA ALA A 103 2.43 -5.27 11.92
C ALA A 103 3.29 -4.44 10.95
N CYS A 104 4.57 -4.20 11.25
CA CYS A 104 5.51 -3.50 10.38
C CYS A 104 5.69 -4.23 9.03
N TRP A 105 5.75 -5.56 9.04
CA TRP A 105 5.81 -6.34 7.80
C TRP A 105 4.55 -6.16 6.95
N ARG A 106 3.36 -6.19 7.57
CA ARG A 106 2.07 -5.93 6.91
C ARG A 106 1.99 -4.51 6.37
N ALA A 107 2.43 -3.51 7.13
CA ALA A 107 2.46 -2.11 6.73
C ALA A 107 3.35 -1.89 5.49
N ARG A 108 4.55 -2.50 5.43
CA ARG A 108 5.38 -2.49 4.21
C ARG A 108 4.64 -3.07 3.00
N GLY A 109 3.88 -4.15 3.21
CA GLY A 109 3.00 -4.72 2.19
C GLY A 109 1.94 -3.74 1.69
N ARG A 110 1.24 -3.08 2.62
CA ARG A 110 0.21 -2.07 2.33
C ARG A 110 0.79 -0.85 1.61
N SER A 111 1.93 -0.34 2.06
CA SER A 111 2.65 0.77 1.40
C SER A 111 2.98 0.45 -0.07
N ARG A 112 3.43 -0.77 -0.37
CA ARG A 112 3.66 -1.22 -1.76
C ARG A 112 2.38 -1.30 -2.58
N GLN A 113 1.27 -1.69 -1.96
CA GLN A 113 -0.04 -1.70 -2.62
C GLN A 113 -0.50 -0.27 -2.95
N GLN A 114 -0.45 0.66 -1.99
CA GLN A 114 -0.78 2.07 -2.21
C GLN A 114 0.12 2.74 -3.26
N ALA A 115 1.41 2.40 -3.29
CA ALA A 115 2.30 2.87 -4.34
C ALA A 115 1.87 2.36 -5.72
N ALA A 116 1.44 1.10 -5.83
CA ALA A 116 0.93 0.54 -7.07
C ALA A 116 -0.43 1.15 -7.48
N GLU A 117 -1.34 1.38 -6.52
CA GLU A 117 -2.63 2.05 -6.74
C GLU A 117 -2.45 3.45 -7.35
N ARG A 118 -1.48 4.23 -6.82
CA ARG A 118 -1.14 5.57 -7.33
C ARG A 118 -0.48 5.56 -8.70
N MET A 119 0.41 4.60 -8.94
CA MET A 119 1.16 4.51 -10.19
C MET A 119 0.34 3.94 -11.34
N TRP A 120 -0.54 3.00 -11.05
CA TRP A 120 -1.23 2.19 -12.06
C TRP A 120 -2.74 2.32 -11.93
N PRO A 121 -3.33 3.36 -12.55
CA PRO A 121 -4.78 3.54 -12.58
C PRO A 121 -5.46 2.43 -13.40
N ALA A 122 -6.80 2.36 -13.37
CA ALA A 122 -7.56 1.29 -14.01
C ALA A 122 -7.44 1.27 -15.54
N ASP A 123 -7.22 2.44 -16.14
CA ASP A 123 -7.00 2.66 -17.58
C ASP A 123 -5.54 2.41 -18.01
N TRP A 124 -4.67 1.87 -17.14
CA TRP A 124 -3.28 1.60 -17.51
C TRP A 124 -3.08 0.81 -18.82
N PRO A 125 -3.96 -0.13 -19.24
CA PRO A 125 -3.76 -0.83 -20.52
C PRO A 125 -3.78 0.12 -21.72
N GLU A 126 -4.52 1.23 -21.66
CA GLU A 126 -4.57 2.24 -22.72
C GLU A 126 -3.28 3.06 -22.79
N ARG A 127 -2.51 3.09 -21.69
CA ARG A 127 -1.26 3.84 -21.55
C ARG A 127 -0.03 3.08 -22.02
N VAL A 128 -0.19 1.80 -22.40
CA VAL A 128 0.92 1.00 -22.92
C VAL A 128 1.43 1.66 -24.20
N ASP A 129 2.73 1.90 -24.32
CA ASP A 129 3.35 2.56 -25.46
C ASP A 129 4.80 2.10 -25.63
N THR A 130 5.21 1.82 -26.87
CA THR A 130 6.59 1.43 -27.19
C THR A 130 7.54 2.63 -27.23
N LEU A 131 7.02 3.84 -27.46
CA LEU A 131 7.85 5.02 -27.71
C LEU A 131 8.83 5.36 -26.58
N PRO A 132 8.48 5.33 -25.27
CA PRO A 132 9.43 5.65 -24.22
C PRO A 132 10.59 4.64 -24.16
N PHE A 133 10.32 3.36 -24.43
CA PHE A 133 11.34 2.33 -24.54
C PHE A 133 12.24 2.55 -25.77
N LEU A 134 11.68 2.90 -26.92
CA LEU A 134 12.46 3.22 -28.12
C LEU A 134 13.35 4.45 -27.93
N LYS A 135 12.86 5.49 -27.26
CA LYS A 135 13.67 6.66 -26.85
C LYS A 135 14.83 6.25 -25.94
N ARG A 136 14.59 5.32 -25.01
CA ARG A 136 15.65 4.75 -24.16
C ARG A 136 16.71 4.01 -24.98
N CYS A 137 16.31 3.20 -25.96
CA CYS A 137 17.24 2.53 -26.89
C CYS A 137 18.11 3.55 -27.63
N ALA A 138 17.48 4.57 -28.23
CA ALA A 138 18.18 5.61 -28.97
C ALA A 138 19.19 6.37 -28.09
N SER A 139 18.82 6.74 -26.86
CA SER A 139 19.75 7.38 -25.91
C SER A 139 20.96 6.53 -25.52
N ARG A 140 20.91 5.21 -25.74
CA ARG A 140 21.99 4.26 -25.51
C ARG A 140 22.77 3.92 -26.77
N GLY A 141 22.45 4.53 -27.91
CA GLY A 141 23.03 4.22 -29.21
C GLY A 141 22.56 2.88 -29.78
N ILE A 142 21.47 2.31 -29.26
CA ILE A 142 20.92 1.03 -29.71
C ILE A 142 19.83 1.32 -30.73
N CYS A 143 20.03 0.82 -31.96
CA CYS A 143 19.01 0.80 -32.98
C CYS A 143 18.40 -0.59 -33.04
N LEU A 144 17.12 -0.71 -32.67
CA LEU A 144 16.37 -1.94 -32.87
C LEU A 144 16.10 -2.13 -34.37
N ASP A 145 16.32 -3.35 -34.85
CA ASP A 145 15.87 -3.78 -36.17
C ASP A 145 14.34 -3.88 -36.25
N GLU A 146 13.83 -4.14 -37.45
CA GLU A 146 12.39 -4.16 -37.69
C GLU A 146 11.71 -5.33 -36.98
N ASP A 147 12.34 -6.50 -36.94
CA ASP A 147 11.82 -7.70 -36.27
C ASP A 147 11.67 -7.48 -34.76
N ALA A 148 12.66 -6.84 -34.11
CA ALA A 148 12.59 -6.50 -32.70
C ALA A 148 11.51 -5.46 -32.40
N ARG A 149 11.31 -4.46 -33.30
CA ARG A 149 10.22 -3.48 -33.17
C ARG A 149 8.86 -4.13 -33.33
N GLN A 150 8.72 -5.04 -34.28
CA GLN A 150 7.50 -5.79 -34.50
C GLN A 150 7.17 -6.65 -33.28
N THR A 151 8.15 -7.42 -32.79
CA THR A 151 8.01 -8.25 -31.57
C THR A 151 7.55 -7.41 -30.36
N LEU A 152 8.17 -6.24 -30.17
CA LEU A 152 7.79 -5.30 -29.10
C LEU A 152 6.36 -4.78 -29.28
N GLY A 153 5.99 -4.38 -30.50
CA GLY A 153 4.67 -3.88 -30.84
C GLY A 153 3.55 -4.92 -30.65
N GLU A 154 3.78 -6.15 -31.12
CA GLU A 154 2.86 -7.27 -30.96
C GLU A 154 2.62 -7.62 -29.49
N TYR A 155 3.69 -7.67 -28.70
CA TYR A 155 3.58 -7.91 -27.26
C TYR A 155 2.78 -6.80 -26.56
N CYS A 156 3.11 -5.54 -26.82
CA CYS A 156 2.35 -4.41 -26.27
C CYS A 156 0.87 -4.49 -26.66
N ALA A 157 0.56 -4.77 -27.94
CA ALA A 157 -0.81 -4.92 -28.41
C ALA A 157 -1.55 -6.08 -27.70
N ALA A 158 -0.87 -7.20 -27.45
CA ALA A 158 -1.43 -8.32 -26.69
C ALA A 158 -1.72 -7.95 -25.23
N VAL A 159 -0.81 -7.22 -24.57
CA VAL A 159 -1.01 -6.74 -23.20
C VAL A 159 -2.17 -5.75 -23.12
N ARG A 160 -2.26 -4.79 -24.07
CA ARG A 160 -3.41 -3.87 -24.15
C ARG A 160 -4.74 -4.61 -24.24
N ARG A 161 -4.82 -5.62 -25.12
CA ARG A 161 -6.05 -6.40 -25.35
C ARG A 161 -6.47 -7.21 -24.14
N THR A 162 -5.52 -7.80 -23.42
CA THR A 162 -5.83 -8.64 -22.25
C THR A 162 -6.08 -7.82 -20.99
N GLY A 163 -5.51 -6.61 -20.89
CA GLY A 163 -5.59 -5.75 -19.70
C GLY A 163 -5.00 -6.41 -18.45
N GLN A 164 -4.12 -7.41 -18.62
CA GLN A 164 -3.51 -8.15 -17.51
C GLN A 164 -2.01 -7.84 -17.43
N PRO A 165 -1.50 -7.47 -16.24
CA PRO A 165 -0.08 -7.30 -16.06
C PRO A 165 0.62 -8.68 -16.04
N PRO A 166 1.68 -8.84 -16.84
CA PRO A 166 2.44 -10.09 -16.91
C PRO A 166 3.20 -10.35 -15.59
N CYS A 167 3.56 -11.59 -15.31
CA CYS A 167 4.68 -11.90 -14.40
C CYS A 167 5.96 -12.20 -15.17
N ARG A 168 7.05 -12.32 -14.41
CA ARG A 168 8.38 -12.57 -14.94
C ARG A 168 8.43 -13.80 -15.84
N GLU A 169 7.71 -14.85 -15.46
CA GLU A 169 7.65 -16.15 -16.17
C GLU A 169 6.84 -16.09 -17.46
N GLU A 170 6.00 -15.07 -17.63
CA GLU A 170 5.16 -14.84 -18.83
C GLU A 170 5.88 -13.94 -19.85
N LEU A 171 7.05 -13.39 -19.51
CA LEU A 171 7.80 -12.51 -20.41
C LEU A 171 8.50 -13.33 -21.51
N PRO A 172 8.28 -13.03 -22.80
CA PRO A 172 9.00 -13.64 -23.91
C PRO A 172 10.52 -13.50 -23.76
N GLY A 173 11.27 -14.54 -24.15
CA GLY A 173 12.72 -14.56 -24.02
C GLY A 173 13.40 -13.46 -24.84
N GLU A 174 12.84 -13.16 -26.01
CA GLU A 174 13.28 -12.11 -26.93
C GLU A 174 13.22 -10.72 -26.27
N LEU A 175 12.13 -10.43 -25.56
CA LEU A 175 11.98 -9.17 -24.82
C LEU A 175 12.93 -9.08 -23.64
N ASP A 176 13.19 -10.19 -22.96
CA ASP A 176 14.14 -10.21 -21.86
C ASP A 176 15.58 -9.94 -22.34
N VAL A 177 15.97 -10.48 -23.50
CA VAL A 177 17.26 -10.16 -24.14
C VAL A 177 17.32 -8.69 -24.51
N LEU A 178 16.27 -8.17 -25.15
CA LEU A 178 16.17 -6.78 -25.57
C LEU A 178 16.25 -5.81 -24.37
N PHE A 179 15.56 -6.09 -23.27
CA PHE A 179 15.67 -5.30 -22.04
C PHE A 179 17.10 -5.31 -21.49
N ARG A 180 17.75 -6.47 -21.46
CA ARG A 180 19.14 -6.59 -20.99
C ARG A 180 20.13 -5.81 -21.86
N GLN A 181 19.99 -5.86 -23.19
CA GLN A 181 20.83 -5.10 -24.12
C GLN A 181 20.75 -3.59 -23.87
N VAL A 182 19.57 -3.09 -23.50
CA VAL A 182 19.32 -1.67 -23.19
C VAL A 182 19.75 -1.29 -21.75
N GLY A 183 20.25 -2.27 -20.97
CA GLY A 183 20.64 -2.09 -19.58
C GLY A 183 19.44 -1.92 -18.63
N CYS A 184 18.29 -2.48 -19.00
CA CYS A 184 17.09 -2.49 -18.20
C CYS A 184 16.95 -3.83 -17.47
N THR A 185 16.41 -3.78 -16.24
CA THR A 185 15.77 -4.96 -15.66
C THR A 185 14.46 -5.23 -16.39
N TRP A 186 13.91 -6.44 -16.27
CA TRP A 186 12.61 -6.76 -16.85
C TRP A 186 11.51 -5.82 -16.31
N GLN A 187 11.57 -5.43 -15.02
CA GLN A 187 10.61 -4.48 -14.46
C GLN A 187 10.75 -3.12 -15.14
N THR A 188 11.96 -2.57 -15.20
CA THR A 188 12.20 -1.26 -15.82
C THR A 188 11.80 -1.27 -17.30
N GLY A 189 12.07 -2.36 -18.01
CA GLY A 189 11.65 -2.54 -19.40
C GLY A 189 10.13 -2.46 -19.56
N LEU A 190 9.38 -3.23 -18.76
CA LEU A 190 7.92 -3.18 -18.77
C LEU A 190 7.35 -1.81 -18.34
N GLU A 191 7.91 -1.20 -17.31
CA GLU A 191 7.46 0.13 -16.84
C GLU A 191 7.67 1.20 -17.92
N LEU A 192 8.77 1.14 -18.69
CA LEU A 192 8.98 2.00 -19.86
C LEU A 192 7.97 1.77 -20.97
N LEU A 193 7.37 0.58 -21.04
CA LEU A 193 6.28 0.26 -21.95
C LEU A 193 4.90 0.65 -21.40
N GLY A 194 4.82 1.24 -20.20
CA GLY A 194 3.55 1.52 -19.53
C GLY A 194 2.87 0.27 -18.96
N ILE A 195 3.63 -0.82 -18.75
CA ILE A 195 3.11 -2.10 -18.27
C ILE A 195 3.51 -2.32 -16.80
N PRO A 196 2.56 -2.58 -15.87
CA PRO A 196 2.85 -2.83 -14.47
C PRO A 196 3.68 -4.10 -14.24
N ALA A 197 4.87 -3.96 -13.68
CA ALA A 197 5.71 -5.07 -13.23
C ALA A 197 5.50 -5.34 -11.72
N LEU A 198 4.47 -6.11 -11.39
CA LEU A 198 4.01 -6.29 -10.00
C LEU A 198 4.42 -7.63 -9.40
N SER A 199 4.77 -7.63 -8.10
CA SER A 199 4.92 -8.88 -7.34
C SER A 199 3.59 -9.66 -7.25
N LYS A 200 3.64 -10.97 -6.99
CA LYS A 200 2.43 -11.82 -6.91
C LYS A 200 1.36 -11.29 -5.95
N SER A 201 1.75 -10.80 -4.78
CA SER A 201 0.83 -10.27 -3.77
C SER A 201 0.22 -8.93 -4.20
N VAL A 202 1.05 -8.01 -4.71
CA VAL A 202 0.58 -6.70 -5.20
C VAL A 202 -0.29 -6.87 -6.45
N ARG A 203 0.05 -7.76 -7.37
CA ARG A 203 -0.78 -8.06 -8.55
C ARG A 203 -2.16 -8.57 -8.17
N ARG A 204 -2.26 -9.48 -7.18
CA ARG A 204 -3.54 -9.98 -6.68
C ARG A 204 -4.39 -8.85 -6.10
N HIS A 205 -3.77 -7.96 -5.36
CA HIS A 205 -4.42 -6.77 -4.82
C HIS A 205 -4.92 -5.84 -5.93
N MET A 206 -4.03 -5.48 -6.86
CA MET A 206 -4.33 -4.56 -7.97
C MET A 206 -5.46 -5.07 -8.86
N ARG A 207 -5.57 -6.39 -9.11
CA ARG A 207 -6.73 -6.96 -9.84
C ARG A 207 -8.07 -6.62 -9.17
N ARG A 208 -8.14 -6.68 -7.84
CA ARG A 208 -9.34 -6.32 -7.08
C ARG A 208 -9.56 -4.81 -7.09
N TYR A 209 -8.49 -4.03 -6.94
CA TYR A 209 -8.54 -2.58 -6.99
C TYR A 209 -9.05 -2.08 -8.34
N TRP A 210 -8.50 -2.55 -9.46
CA TRP A 210 -8.98 -2.17 -10.80
C TRP A 210 -10.42 -2.61 -11.02
N ALA A 211 -10.80 -3.84 -10.67
CA ALA A 211 -12.19 -4.30 -10.83
C ALA A 211 -13.22 -3.39 -10.13
N ARG A 212 -12.86 -2.79 -8.98
CA ARG A 212 -13.72 -1.83 -8.27
C ARG A 212 -13.75 -0.45 -8.94
N ASN A 213 -12.65 -0.02 -9.55
CA ASN A 213 -12.50 1.33 -10.11
C ASN A 213 -12.85 1.43 -11.60
N VAL A 214 -12.97 0.31 -12.33
CA VAL A 214 -13.46 0.28 -13.72
C VAL A 214 -14.97 0.59 -13.78
N SER A 215 -15.73 0.37 -12.70
CA SER A 215 -17.19 0.61 -12.66
C SER A 215 -17.59 2.09 -12.49
N HIS A 216 -16.61 3.01 -12.47
CA HIS A 216 -16.81 4.45 -12.24
C HIS A 216 -16.12 5.33 -13.29
N ALA A 217 -15.63 4.75 -14.39
CA ALA A 217 -15.03 5.47 -15.51
C ALA A 217 -15.99 5.52 -16.71
#